data_AF-A0A3M1VPR8-F1
#
_entry.id   AF-A0A3M1VPR8-F1
#
_cell.length_a   1.000
_cell.length_b   1.000
_cell.length_c   1.000
_cell.angle_alpha   90.00
_cell.angle_beta   90.00
_cell.angle_gamma   90.00
#
_symmetry.space_group_name_H-M   'P 1'
#
loop_
_entity.id
_entity.type
_entity.pdbx_description
1 polymer ?
#
loop_
_entity_poly.entity_id
_entity_poly.type
_entity_poly.pdbx_seq_one_letter_code
_entity_poly.pdbx_strand_id
1 'polypeptide(L)'
;MNSKSKHNVSHHSFGGCETLRTHYQMIGTGLLRWEASSEAPELRALTFRRDVAFVPVEVLESYLEDLLDLSVEEDRLFIRDDRGENTWQVASLIVVVTLALLCIYFIFTTAAILPVIKLASSAAIISGVIWVFFPRGREIRRMDFARVLNREINRRRGGDSDKAIEDSRDVLGKLLGDGPRFTEGAAFEIFH
;
A
#
# COMPACT_ATOMS: atom_id res chain seq x y z
N MET A 1 6.08 47.92 4.89
CA MET A 1 6.28 46.51 4.53
C MET A 1 5.16 45.71 5.18
N ASN A 2 4.09 45.38 4.44
CA ASN A 2 2.98 44.57 4.94
C ASN A 2 2.97 43.26 4.16
N SER A 3 3.52 42.21 4.78
CA SER A 3 3.48 40.85 4.27
C SER A 3 2.06 40.32 4.42
N LYS A 4 1.27 40.40 3.35
CA LYS A 4 0.00 39.67 3.24
C LYS A 4 0.34 38.18 3.14
N SER A 5 0.26 37.50 4.28
CA SER A 5 0.10 36.04 4.36
C SER A 5 -1.03 35.64 3.41
N LYS A 6 -0.67 35.03 2.28
CA LYS A 6 -1.62 34.34 1.42
C LYS A 6 -2.09 33.12 2.20
N HIS A 7 -3.23 33.24 2.87
CA HIS A 7 -4.02 32.09 3.26
C HIS A 7 -4.30 31.27 1.99
N ASN A 8 -3.56 30.19 1.81
CA ASN A 8 -3.96 29.10 0.94
C ASN A 8 -5.24 28.55 1.56
N VAL A 9 -6.38 29.01 1.06
CA VAL A 9 -7.67 28.40 1.33
C VAL A 9 -7.61 27.05 0.62
N SER A 10 -7.13 26.04 1.34
CA SER A 10 -7.29 24.65 0.96
C SER A 10 -8.78 24.44 0.75
N HIS A 11 -9.20 24.19 -0.50
CA HIS A 11 -10.51 23.65 -0.79
C HIS A 11 -10.66 22.40 0.08
N HIS A 12 -11.46 22.49 1.14
CA HIS A 12 -11.71 21.38 2.03
C HIS A 12 -12.56 20.38 1.25
N SER A 13 -11.94 19.33 0.71
CA SER A 13 -12.59 18.27 -0.07
C SER A 13 -13.77 17.60 0.65
N PHE A 14 -13.88 17.80 1.97
CA PHE A 14 -14.92 17.22 2.83
C PHE A 14 -15.97 18.25 3.31
N GLY A 15 -16.03 19.45 2.72
CA GLY A 15 -17.05 20.46 3.04
C GLY A 15 -17.03 20.95 4.50
N GLY A 16 -15.93 20.78 5.22
CA GLY A 16 -15.80 21.11 6.64
C GLY A 16 -16.26 20.02 7.62
N CYS A 17 -16.65 18.83 7.14
CA CYS A 17 -17.00 17.71 7.99
C CYS A 17 -15.74 16.98 8.49
N GLU A 18 -15.29 17.32 9.70
CA GLU A 18 -14.11 16.70 10.32
C GLU A 18 -14.30 15.19 10.52
N THR A 19 -15.51 14.76 10.90
CA THR A 19 -15.84 13.35 11.12
C THR A 19 -15.63 12.50 9.86
N LEU A 20 -16.06 13.00 8.69
CA LEU A 20 -15.91 12.28 7.42
C LEU A 20 -14.43 12.14 7.05
N ARG A 21 -13.66 13.22 7.23
CA ARG A 21 -12.21 13.21 7.00
C ARG A 21 -11.51 12.19 7.91
N THR A 22 -11.87 12.14 9.19
CA THR A 22 -11.31 11.17 10.14
C THR A 22 -11.61 9.74 9.73
N HIS A 23 -12.83 9.46 9.26
CA HIS A 23 -13.17 8.13 8.74
C HIS A 23 -12.36 7.78 7.48
N TYR A 24 -12.23 8.70 6.52
CA TYR A 24 -11.40 8.51 5.33
C TYR A 24 -9.95 8.22 5.70
N GLN A 25 -9.41 8.98 6.67
CA GLN A 25 -8.05 8.76 7.16
C GLN A 25 -7.90 7.40 7.86
N MET A 26 -8.90 6.97 8.63
CA MET A 26 -8.90 5.67 9.30
C MET A 26 -8.92 4.52 8.27
N ILE A 27 -9.72 4.63 7.21
CA ILE A 27 -9.76 3.65 6.12
C ILE A 27 -8.41 3.62 5.38
N GLY A 28 -7.91 4.77 4.93
CA GLY A 28 -6.67 4.87 4.17
C GLY A 28 -5.47 4.33 4.95
N THR A 29 -5.32 4.74 6.21
CA THR A 29 -4.23 4.23 7.08
C THR A 29 -4.37 2.74 7.39
N GLY A 30 -5.59 2.23 7.53
CA GLY A 30 -5.86 0.80 7.67
C GLY A 30 -5.45 0.00 6.43
N LEU A 31 -5.74 0.50 5.23
CA LEU A 31 -5.32 -0.10 3.96
C LEU A 31 -3.79 -0.09 3.80
N LEU A 32 -3.14 1.01 4.16
CA LEU A 32 -1.67 1.09 4.15
C LEU A 32 -1.03 0.08 5.12
N ARG A 33 -1.60 -0.08 6.31
CA ARG A 33 -1.14 -1.08 7.29
C ARG A 33 -1.39 -2.51 6.80
N TRP A 34 -2.52 -2.75 6.14
CA TRP A 34 -2.84 -4.04 5.51
C TRP A 34 -1.80 -4.42 4.44
N GLU A 35 -1.39 -3.46 3.61
CA GLU A 35 -0.37 -3.65 2.59
C GLU A 35 1.02 -3.88 3.17
N ALA A 36 1.40 -3.07 4.17
CA ALA A 36 2.72 -3.13 4.80
C ALA A 36 2.91 -4.37 5.69
N SER A 37 1.83 -5.07 6.05
CA SER A 37 1.90 -6.27 6.87
C SER A 37 2.40 -7.47 6.07
N SER A 38 3.42 -8.14 6.61
CA SER A 38 3.96 -9.40 6.08
C SER A 38 3.18 -10.63 6.55
N GLU A 39 2.08 -10.45 7.28
CA GLU A 39 1.29 -11.55 7.86
C GLU A 39 0.54 -12.37 6.79
N ALA A 40 -0.02 -13.51 7.20
CA ALA A 40 -0.92 -14.28 6.36
C ALA A 40 -2.12 -13.41 5.91
N PRO A 41 -2.66 -13.62 4.70
CA PRO A 41 -3.71 -12.77 4.13
C PRO A 41 -4.98 -12.70 5.01
N GLU A 42 -5.29 -13.77 5.74
CA GLU A 42 -6.43 -13.81 6.67
C GLU A 42 -6.22 -12.91 7.91
N LEU A 43 -5.04 -12.99 8.53
CA LEU A 43 -4.67 -12.15 9.66
C LEU A 43 -4.66 -10.66 9.27
N ARG A 44 -4.14 -10.36 8.09
CA ARG A 44 -4.20 -9.00 7.54
C ARG A 44 -5.62 -8.49 7.39
N ALA A 45 -6.53 -9.32 6.86
CA ALA A 45 -7.93 -8.95 6.71
C ALA A 45 -8.61 -8.70 8.07
N LEU A 46 -8.28 -9.50 9.10
CA LEU A 46 -8.76 -9.29 10.47
C LEU A 46 -8.25 -8.00 11.09
N THR A 47 -6.97 -7.67 10.89
CA THR A 47 -6.38 -6.42 11.36
C THR A 47 -7.06 -5.21 10.70
N PHE A 48 -7.26 -5.26 9.38
CA PHE A 48 -8.01 -4.23 8.66
C PHE A 48 -9.44 -4.09 9.20
N ARG A 49 -10.16 -5.20 9.35
CA ARG A 49 -11.52 -5.25 9.91
C ARG A 49 -11.63 -4.55 11.25
N ARG A 50 -10.68 -4.82 12.15
CA ARG A 50 -10.63 -4.19 13.47
C ARG A 50 -10.45 -2.68 13.36
N ASP A 51 -9.54 -2.25 12.48
CA ASP A 51 -9.21 -0.84 12.31
C ASP A 51 -10.38 -0.04 11.69
N VAL A 52 -11.21 -0.65 10.83
CA VAL A 52 -12.40 0.00 10.24
C VAL A 52 -13.73 -0.33 10.94
N ALA A 53 -13.73 -1.05 12.06
CA ALA A 53 -14.94 -1.60 12.69
C ALA A 53 -16.01 -0.54 13.02
N PHE A 54 -15.58 0.67 13.39
CA PHE A 54 -16.45 1.77 13.80
C PHE A 54 -16.91 2.67 12.65
N VAL A 55 -16.38 2.48 11.44
CA VAL A 55 -16.73 3.30 10.28
C VAL A 55 -18.07 2.82 9.70
N PRO A 56 -19.06 3.69 9.47
CA PRO A 56 -20.34 3.30 8.86
C PRO A 56 -20.14 2.70 7.46
N VAL A 57 -21.01 1.79 7.05
CA VAL A 57 -20.87 1.09 5.75
C VAL A 57 -21.02 2.04 4.57
N GLU A 58 -21.84 3.07 4.72
CA GLU A 58 -22.08 4.12 3.71
C GLU A 58 -20.79 4.90 3.43
N VAL A 59 -19.97 5.13 4.47
CA VAL A 59 -18.69 5.81 4.32
C VAL A 59 -17.66 4.92 3.64
N LEU A 60 -17.69 3.61 3.91
CA LEU A 60 -16.83 2.63 3.21
C LEU A 60 -17.19 2.55 1.72
N GLU A 61 -18.47 2.64 1.38
CA GLU A 61 -18.95 2.64 0.00
C GLU A 61 -18.57 3.92 -0.74
N SER A 62 -18.79 5.08 -0.13
CA SER A 62 -18.33 6.36 -0.68
C SER A 62 -16.81 6.36 -0.90
N TYR A 63 -16.05 5.82 0.04
CA TYR A 63 -14.61 5.68 -0.11
C TYR A 63 -14.23 4.71 -1.22
N LEU A 64 -14.97 3.61 -1.40
CA LEU A 64 -14.76 2.65 -2.48
C LEU A 64 -14.99 3.29 -3.86
N GLU A 65 -16.04 4.11 -3.99
CA GLU A 65 -16.30 4.88 -5.21
C GLU A 65 -15.14 5.83 -5.52
N ASP A 66 -14.67 6.59 -4.52
CA ASP A 66 -13.53 7.50 -4.68
C ASP A 66 -12.21 6.76 -4.99
N LEU A 67 -12.05 5.53 -4.49
CA LEU A 67 -10.89 4.70 -4.74
C LEU A 67 -10.85 4.18 -6.19
N LEU A 68 -12.03 3.90 -6.76
CA LEU A 68 -12.22 3.48 -8.15
C LEU A 68 -12.18 4.65 -9.13
N ASP A 69 -12.44 5.87 -8.66
CA ASP A 69 -12.27 7.08 -9.45
C ASP A 69 -10.78 7.45 -9.61
N LEU A 70 -10.26 7.22 -10.82
CA LEU A 70 -8.88 7.55 -11.18
C LEU A 70 -8.62 9.07 -11.19
N SER A 71 -9.66 9.91 -11.19
CA SER A 71 -9.52 11.36 -11.12
C SER A 71 -9.24 11.86 -9.69
N VAL A 72 -9.53 11.06 -8.67
CA VAL A 72 -9.28 11.41 -7.27
C VAL A 72 -7.81 11.16 -6.92
N GLU A 73 -7.15 12.20 -6.40
CA GLU A 73 -5.75 12.14 -5.96
C GLU A 73 -5.56 11.25 -4.72
N GLU A 74 -4.47 10.48 -4.66
CA GLU A 74 -4.16 9.59 -3.52
C GLU A 74 -3.99 10.33 -2.20
N ASP A 75 -3.60 11.61 -2.26
CA ASP A 75 -3.49 12.51 -1.10
C ASP A 75 -4.84 12.67 -0.39
N ARG A 76 -5.94 12.66 -1.14
CA ARG A 76 -7.30 12.79 -0.59
C ARG A 76 -7.81 11.49 0.03
N LEU A 77 -7.35 10.36 -0.51
CA LEU A 77 -7.65 9.03 -0.04
C LEU A 77 -6.75 8.60 1.13
N PHE A 78 -5.72 9.40 1.49
CA PHE A 78 -4.75 9.04 2.54
C PHE A 78 -4.04 7.70 2.29
N ILE A 79 -3.86 7.31 1.02
CA ILE A 79 -3.17 6.07 0.59
C ILE A 79 -1.79 6.34 -0.03
N ARG A 80 -1.30 7.57 0.10
CA ARG A 80 -0.01 7.96 -0.43
C ARG A 80 1.11 7.13 0.19
N ASP A 81 1.89 6.49 -0.66
CA ASP A 81 3.12 5.83 -0.27
C ASP A 81 4.31 6.74 -0.59
N ASP A 82 4.80 7.46 0.42
CA ASP A 82 5.96 8.33 0.29
C ASP A 82 7.27 7.57 0.01
N ARG A 83 7.29 6.23 0.14
CA ARG A 83 8.52 5.43 0.00
C ARG A 83 8.85 5.09 -1.45
N GLY A 84 7.84 4.97 -2.32
CA GLY A 84 8.01 4.49 -3.69
C GLY A 84 8.51 5.55 -4.68
N GLU A 85 7.99 6.78 -4.62
CA GLU A 85 8.28 7.78 -5.66
C GLU A 85 9.72 8.32 -5.59
N ASN A 86 10.26 8.54 -4.39
CA ASN A 86 11.59 9.12 -4.25
C ASN A 86 12.72 8.11 -4.52
N THR A 87 12.55 6.85 -4.11
CA THR A 87 13.56 5.81 -4.33
C THR A 87 13.74 5.49 -5.81
N TRP A 88 12.64 5.50 -6.59
CA TRP A 88 12.69 5.21 -8.02
C TRP A 88 13.19 6.37 -8.87
N GLN A 89 12.87 7.62 -8.49
CA GLN A 89 13.47 8.81 -9.11
C GLN A 89 14.99 8.84 -8.89
N VAL A 90 15.45 8.48 -7.69
CA VAL A 90 16.89 8.37 -7.41
C VAL A 90 17.52 7.22 -8.21
N ALA A 91 16.86 6.06 -8.29
CA ALA A 91 17.37 4.93 -9.08
C ALA A 91 17.48 5.25 -10.57
N SER A 92 16.46 5.89 -11.17
CA SER A 92 16.49 6.29 -12.58
C SER A 92 17.55 7.36 -12.84
N LEU A 93 17.72 8.33 -11.93
CA LEU A 93 18.78 9.32 -11.98
C LEU A 93 20.17 8.65 -11.95
N ILE A 94 20.39 7.66 -11.08
CA ILE A 94 21.65 6.90 -11.02
C ILE A 94 21.92 6.19 -12.34
N VAL A 95 20.92 5.55 -12.95
CA VAL A 95 21.07 4.87 -14.25
C VAL A 95 21.43 5.87 -15.36
N VAL A 96 20.77 7.03 -15.40
CA VAL A 96 21.07 8.07 -16.40
C VAL A 96 22.47 8.64 -16.20
N VAL A 97 22.87 8.94 -14.96
CA VAL A 97 24.20 9.47 -14.65
C VAL A 97 25.29 8.46 -14.98
N THR A 98 25.11 7.19 -14.61
CA THR A 98 26.09 6.13 -14.93
C THR A 98 26.22 5.91 -16.43
N LEU A 99 25.11 5.95 -17.18
CA LEU A 99 25.12 5.86 -18.64
C LEU A 99 25.85 7.05 -19.28
N ALA A 100 25.62 8.27 -18.79
CA ALA A 100 26.29 9.47 -19.28
C ALA A 100 27.80 9.41 -19.04
N LEU A 101 28.24 8.97 -17.86
CA LEU A 101 29.66 8.77 -17.54
C LEU A 101 30.30 7.70 -18.44
N LEU A 102 29.59 6.60 -18.72
CA LEU A 102 30.02 5.56 -19.66
C LEU A 102 30.19 6.11 -21.09
N CYS A 103 29.25 6.92 -21.56
CA CYS A 103 29.34 7.56 -22.87
C CYS A 103 30.56 8.50 -22.95
N ILE A 104 30.76 9.33 -21.92
CA ILE A 104 31.93 10.24 -21.83
C ILE A 104 33.23 9.42 -21.85
N TYR A 105 33.33 8.37 -21.03
CA TYR A 105 34.51 7.50 -21.00
C TYR A 105 34.85 6.93 -22.38
N PHE A 106 33.83 6.41 -23.10
CA PHE A 106 34.02 5.84 -24.43
C PHE A 106 34.44 6.87 -25.48
N ILE A 107 33.96 8.12 -25.41
CA ILE A 107 34.41 9.22 -26.29
C ILE A 107 35.90 9.49 -26.11
N PHE A 108 36.42 9.40 -24.87
CA PHE A 108 37.84 9.64 -24.60
C PHE A 108 38.75 8.44 -24.89
N THR A 109 38.24 7.20 -24.83
CA THR A 109 39.05 5.99 -25.07
C THR A 109 39.01 5.47 -26.50
N THR A 110 37.96 5.77 -27.26
CA THR A 110 37.81 5.24 -28.62
C THR A 110 37.60 6.37 -29.63
N ALA A 111 38.43 6.42 -30.67
CA ALA A 111 38.30 7.39 -31.77
C ALA A 111 37.10 7.08 -32.72
N ALA A 112 36.34 6.02 -32.45
CA ALA A 112 35.25 5.57 -33.29
C ALA A 112 33.90 6.07 -32.74
N ILE A 113 33.26 6.98 -33.47
CA ILE A 113 32.00 7.62 -33.09
C ILE A 113 30.79 6.67 -33.25
N LEU A 114 30.86 5.75 -34.21
CA LEU A 114 29.78 4.80 -34.53
C LEU A 114 29.36 3.85 -33.38
N PRO A 115 30.27 3.20 -32.62
CA PRO A 115 29.88 2.36 -31.49
C PRO A 115 29.21 3.16 -30.36
N VAL A 116 29.63 4.41 -30.14
CA VAL A 116 29.05 5.29 -29.12
C VAL A 116 27.58 5.62 -29.44
N ILE A 117 27.29 5.96 -30.70
CA ILE A 117 25.93 6.25 -31.16
C ILE A 117 25.03 5.02 -31.00
N LYS A 118 25.53 3.82 -31.35
CA LYS A 118 24.75 2.57 -31.19
C LYS A 118 24.43 2.30 -29.73
N LEU A 119 25.40 2.45 -28.82
CA LEU A 119 25.21 2.25 -27.39
C LEU A 119 24.21 3.26 -26.79
N ALA A 120 24.33 4.54 -27.17
CA ALA A 120 23.42 5.58 -26.71
C ALA A 120 21.99 5.33 -27.20
N SER A 121 21.82 4.91 -28.46
CA SER A 121 20.50 4.63 -29.04
C SER A 121 19.82 3.43 -28.37
N SER A 122 20.54 2.34 -28.10
CA SER A 122 19.97 1.17 -27.43
C SER A 122 19.59 1.46 -25.99
N ALA A 123 20.43 2.21 -25.28
CA ALA A 123 20.15 2.62 -23.91
C ALA A 123 18.96 3.58 -23.81
N ALA A 124 18.83 4.52 -24.75
CA ALA A 124 17.67 5.40 -24.83
C ALA A 124 16.37 4.62 -25.08
N ILE A 125 16.39 3.60 -25.94
CA ILE A 125 15.24 2.72 -26.19
C ILE A 125 14.88 1.94 -24.92
N ILE A 126 15.85 1.32 -24.25
CA ILE A 126 15.62 0.57 -23.01
C ILE A 126 15.05 1.49 -21.92
N SER A 127 15.60 2.69 -21.76
CA SER A 127 15.11 3.68 -20.81
C SER A 127 13.69 4.16 -21.14
N GLY A 128 13.39 4.42 -22.42
CA GLY A 128 12.06 4.81 -22.88
C GLY A 128 11.02 3.70 -22.69
N VAL A 129 11.40 2.44 -22.95
CA VAL A 129 10.56 1.27 -22.68
C VAL A 129 10.27 1.17 -21.18
N ILE A 130 11.32 1.22 -20.34
CA ILE A 130 11.13 1.19 -18.88
C ILE A 130 10.21 2.33 -18.43
N TRP A 131 10.35 3.54 -18.98
CA TRP A 131 9.50 4.69 -18.65
C TRP A 131 8.03 4.46 -19.05
N VAL A 132 7.76 3.99 -20.27
CA VAL A 132 6.40 3.79 -20.77
C VAL A 132 5.66 2.68 -20.01
N PHE A 133 6.37 1.64 -19.57
CA PHE A 133 5.78 0.57 -18.78
C PHE A 133 5.62 0.92 -17.29
N PHE A 134 6.06 2.12 -16.87
CA PHE A 134 6.06 2.57 -15.49
C PHE A 134 5.13 3.77 -15.30
N PRO A 135 3.80 3.53 -15.17
CA PRO A 135 3.18 3.71 -13.86
C PRO A 135 1.93 2.81 -13.64
N ARG A 136 1.98 1.51 -13.95
CA ARG A 136 0.82 0.61 -13.67
C ARG A 136 0.69 0.17 -12.22
N GLY A 137 1.70 0.42 -11.38
CA GLY A 137 1.67 0.01 -9.97
C GLY A 137 0.56 0.67 -9.16
N ARG A 138 0.26 1.95 -9.44
CA ARG A 138 -0.75 2.72 -8.68
C ARG A 138 -2.16 2.19 -8.92
N GLU A 139 -2.51 1.92 -10.17
CA GLU A 139 -3.82 1.38 -10.55
C GLU A 139 -4.04 -0.03 -9.99
N ILE A 140 -3.02 -0.89 -10.09
CA ILE A 140 -3.09 -2.26 -9.56
C ILE A 140 -3.28 -2.23 -8.04
N ARG A 141 -2.51 -1.38 -7.35
CA ARG A 141 -2.60 -1.18 -5.89
C ARG A 141 -3.97 -0.68 -5.45
N ARG A 142 -4.54 0.31 -6.15
CA ARG A 142 -5.91 0.79 -5.91
C ARG A 142 -6.94 -0.31 -6.11
N MET A 143 -6.76 -1.14 -7.14
CA MET A 143 -7.65 -2.27 -7.40
C MET A 143 -7.59 -3.32 -6.28
N ASP A 144 -6.41 -3.58 -5.73
CA ASP A 144 -6.26 -4.50 -4.59
C ASP A 144 -6.89 -3.93 -3.32
N PHE A 145 -6.73 -2.64 -3.05
CA PHE A 145 -7.45 -1.95 -1.98
C PHE A 145 -8.98 -2.02 -2.18
N ALA A 146 -9.45 -1.82 -3.41
CA ALA A 146 -10.87 -1.89 -3.74
C ALA A 146 -11.42 -3.30 -3.48
N ARG A 147 -10.65 -4.35 -3.81
CA ARG A 147 -11.02 -5.74 -3.52
C ARG A 147 -11.15 -6.00 -2.02
N VAL A 148 -10.20 -5.52 -1.21
CA VAL A 148 -10.22 -5.69 0.25
C VAL A 148 -11.42 -4.97 0.86
N LEU A 149 -11.63 -3.71 0.46
CA LEU A 149 -12.72 -2.88 0.96
C LEU A 149 -14.09 -3.44 0.55
N ASN A 150 -14.23 -3.86 -0.71
CA ASN A 150 -15.46 -4.49 -1.21
C ASN A 150 -15.79 -5.80 -0.48
N ARG A 151 -14.78 -6.63 -0.14
CA ARG A 151 -15.00 -7.81 0.71
C ARG A 151 -15.55 -7.42 2.08
N GLU A 152 -15.04 -6.36 2.68
CA GLU A 152 -15.52 -5.90 3.99
C GLU A 152 -16.94 -5.32 3.93
N ILE A 153 -17.27 -4.55 2.89
CA ILE A 153 -18.62 -4.04 2.66
C ILE A 153 -19.61 -5.20 2.48
N ASN A 154 -19.28 -6.16 1.61
CA ASN A 154 -20.12 -7.33 1.36
C ASN A 154 -20.35 -8.14 2.64
N ARG A 155 -19.31 -8.31 3.47
CA ARG A 155 -19.42 -8.98 4.77
C ARG A 155 -20.41 -8.28 5.69
N ARG A 156 -20.33 -6.94 5.82
CA ARG A 156 -21.25 -6.15 6.67
C ARG A 156 -22.69 -6.18 6.18
N ARG A 157 -22.88 -6.28 4.86
CA ARG A 157 -24.20 -6.45 4.23
C ARG A 157 -24.76 -7.88 4.37
N GLY A 158 -24.07 -8.79 5.07
CA GLY A 158 -24.50 -10.18 5.26
C GLY A 158 -24.17 -11.10 4.08
N GLY A 159 -23.29 -10.67 3.17
CA GLY A 159 -22.74 -11.51 2.11
C GLY A 159 -21.80 -12.55 2.72
N ASP A 160 -22.27 -13.80 2.69
CA ASP A 160 -21.81 -15.12 3.19
C ASP A 160 -20.30 -15.48 3.18
N SER A 161 -19.40 -14.51 3.33
CA SER A 161 -17.94 -14.67 3.25
C SER A 161 -17.26 -14.98 4.59
N ASP A 162 -17.99 -14.89 5.71
CA ASP A 162 -17.43 -15.17 7.04
C ASP A 162 -17.35 -16.67 7.37
N LYS A 163 -18.06 -17.55 6.63
CA LYS A 163 -17.94 -19.01 6.81
C LYS A 163 -16.52 -19.53 6.55
N ALA A 164 -15.77 -18.94 5.62
CA ALA A 164 -14.41 -19.38 5.32
C ALA A 164 -13.39 -18.95 6.38
N ILE A 165 -13.61 -17.82 7.06
CA ILE A 165 -12.68 -17.27 8.06
C ILE A 165 -12.97 -17.84 9.45
N GLU A 166 -14.23 -18.13 9.74
CA GLU A 166 -14.64 -18.87 10.95
C GLU A 166 -14.06 -20.30 10.92
N ASP A 167 -14.08 -20.96 9.76
CA ASP A 167 -13.48 -22.30 9.57
C ASP A 167 -11.94 -22.26 9.72
N SER A 168 -11.26 -21.25 9.16
CA SER A 168 -9.80 -21.07 9.38
C SER A 168 -9.43 -20.76 10.83
N ARG A 169 -10.26 -20.00 11.56
CA ARG A 169 -10.07 -19.74 13.00
C ARG A 169 -10.27 -20.98 13.85
N ASP A 170 -11.25 -21.82 13.51
CA ASP A 170 -11.48 -23.10 14.18
C ASP A 170 -10.33 -24.10 13.92
N VAL A 171 -9.76 -24.10 12.72
CA VAL A 171 -8.58 -24.90 12.38
C VAL A 171 -7.35 -24.41 13.13
N LEU A 172 -7.09 -23.10 13.18
CA LEU A 172 -5.95 -22.53 13.91
C LEU A 172 -6.12 -22.68 15.44
N GLY A 173 -7.35 -22.55 15.94
CA GLY A 173 -7.71 -22.78 17.34
C GLY A 173 -7.56 -24.25 17.74
N LYS A 174 -7.86 -25.21 16.85
CA LYS A 174 -7.53 -26.63 17.05
C LYS A 174 -6.03 -26.89 17.03
N LEU A 175 -5.28 -26.27 16.11
CA LEU A 175 -3.83 -26.46 16.01
C LEU A 175 -3.06 -25.85 17.19
N LEU A 176 -3.53 -24.76 17.79
CA LEU A 176 -2.94 -24.18 19.01
C LEU A 176 -3.54 -24.73 20.31
N GLY A 177 -4.77 -25.27 20.27
CA GLY A 177 -5.48 -25.81 21.43
C GLY A 177 -5.09 -27.25 21.80
N ASP A 178 -4.41 -27.97 20.91
CA ASP A 178 -3.90 -29.33 21.13
C ASP A 178 -2.46 -29.36 21.66
N GLY A 179 -2.06 -28.32 22.41
CA GLY A 179 -0.90 -28.40 23.28
C GLY A 179 -1.18 -29.38 24.41
N PRO A 180 -0.24 -30.27 24.78
CA PRO A 180 -0.49 -31.28 25.80
C PRO A 180 -0.89 -30.59 27.10
N ARG A 181 -2.07 -30.94 27.62
CA ARG A 181 -2.46 -30.66 29.00
C ARG A 181 -1.36 -31.25 29.89
N PHE A 182 -0.45 -30.40 30.36
CA PHE A 182 0.39 -30.73 31.50
C PHE A 182 -0.57 -30.98 32.66
N THR A 183 -0.71 -32.25 32.97
CA THR A 183 -1.45 -32.78 34.10
C THR A 183 -1.02 -32.05 35.37
N GLU A 184 -1.96 -31.35 36.00
CA GLU A 184 -1.97 -31.14 37.44
C GLU A 184 -1.75 -32.49 38.12
N GLY A 185 -0.65 -32.61 38.89
CA GLY A 185 -0.31 -33.87 39.53
C GLY A 185 1.14 -33.97 39.95
N ALA A 186 1.63 -33.02 40.75
CA ALA A 186 2.80 -33.24 41.58
C ALA A 186 2.50 -32.71 42.97
N ALA A 187 2.20 -33.66 43.85
CA ALA A 187 1.90 -33.47 45.24
C ALA A 187 3.04 -32.74 45.96
N PHE A 188 2.62 -31.71 46.69
CA PHE A 188 3.38 -31.04 47.73
C PHE A 188 3.42 -31.97 48.94
N GLU A 189 4.49 -32.76 49.08
CA GLU A 189 4.70 -33.57 50.29
C GLU A 189 6.20 -33.79 50.57
N ILE A 190 6.90 -32.74 51.02
CA ILE A 190 8.12 -32.87 51.83
C ILE A 190 8.18 -31.71 52.82
N PHE A 191 7.63 -31.92 54.02
CA PHE A 191 8.13 -31.33 55.27
C PHE A 191 7.72 -32.25 56.42
N HIS A 192 8.58 -33.21 56.73
CA HIS A 192 8.89 -33.59 58.10
C HIS A 192 10.31 -34.17 58.19
#